data_AF-A0A2V5UPW5-F1
#
_entry.id   AF-A0A2V5UPW5-F1
#
_cell.length_a   1.000
_cell.length_b   1.000
_cell.length_c   1.000
_cell.angle_alpha   90.00
_cell.angle_beta   90.00
_cell.angle_gamma   90.00
#
_symmetry.space_group_name_H-M   'P 1'
#
loop_
_entity.id
_entity.type
_entity.pdbx_description
1 polymer ?
#
loop_
_entity_poly.entity_id
_entity_poly.type
_entity_poly.pdbx_seq_one_letter_code
_entity_poly.pdbx_strand_id
1 'polypeptide(L)'
;MKIACASAFVLFTLFAAHSARAADWEIVASPNAGRQANSLSSVAAVADNDVWAVGWAFKAQLNAYRTVTEHWNGTRWSLVRSPNATNGYNFLNGVAVVAANDVWTVGQAANGNTYNTLVEHWNGVAWSIVPSPNVAGSSNILEAISVVSANDIWAVGYSSDRSFNNHPLTIHWNGATWSIVPSPSV
;
A
#
# COMPACT_ATOMS: atom_id res chain seq x y z
N MET A 1 51.62 46.88 39.06
CA MET A 1 50.99 45.70 39.70
C MET A 1 49.48 45.83 39.47
N LYS A 2 48.94 45.08 38.49
CA LYS A 2 47.53 45.14 38.08
C LYS A 2 46.71 44.20 38.96
N ILE A 3 45.62 44.67 39.55
CA ILE A 3 44.61 43.81 40.19
C ILE A 3 43.34 43.96 39.37
N ALA A 4 42.92 42.86 38.73
CA ALA A 4 41.71 42.77 37.93
C ALA A 4 40.56 42.20 38.77
N CYS A 5 39.37 42.77 38.60
CA CYS A 5 38.11 42.28 39.15
C CYS A 5 37.77 40.90 38.57
N ALA A 6 37.41 39.95 39.44
CA ALA A 6 36.80 38.69 39.04
C ALA A 6 35.27 38.87 38.98
N SER A 7 34.69 38.71 37.79
CA SER A 7 33.24 38.56 37.61
C SER A 7 32.89 37.08 37.63
N ALA A 8 32.02 36.66 38.54
CA ALA A 8 31.44 35.33 38.57
C ALA A 8 30.35 35.23 37.50
N PHE A 9 30.52 34.31 36.54
CA PHE A 9 29.49 33.90 35.60
C PHE A 9 28.66 32.79 36.23
N VAL A 10 27.39 33.06 36.57
CA VAL A 10 26.44 32.01 36.95
C VAL A 10 25.78 31.50 35.66
N LEU A 11 26.04 30.25 35.32
CA LEU A 11 25.43 29.58 34.16
C LEU A 11 24.03 29.10 34.57
N PHE A 12 22.98 29.76 34.09
CA PHE A 12 21.62 29.22 34.14
C PHE A 12 21.51 28.14 33.05
N THR A 13 21.48 26.87 33.45
CA THR A 13 21.04 25.79 32.58
C THR A 13 19.55 25.94 32.33
N LEU A 14 19.19 26.45 31.15
CA LEU A 14 17.82 26.47 30.68
C LEU A 14 17.42 25.02 30.38
N PHE A 15 16.60 24.41 31.24
CA PHE A 15 15.84 23.23 30.85
C PHE A 15 14.90 23.68 29.73
N ALA A 16 15.23 23.33 28.48
CA ALA A 16 14.27 23.37 27.40
C ALA A 16 13.18 22.35 27.73
N ALA A 17 12.07 22.84 28.28
CA ALA A 17 10.84 22.08 28.35
C ALA A 17 10.51 21.68 26.90
N HIS A 18 10.65 20.40 26.58
CA HIS A 18 10.04 19.84 25.38
C HIS A 18 8.53 19.94 25.59
N SER A 19 7.96 21.05 25.14
CA SER A 19 6.53 21.11 24.91
C SER A 19 6.24 20.04 23.87
N ALA A 20 5.59 18.95 24.30
CA ALA A 20 4.90 18.06 23.39
C ALA A 20 3.82 18.91 22.72
N ARG A 21 4.17 19.56 21.61
CA ARG A 21 3.16 20.06 20.69
C ARG A 21 2.33 18.84 20.33
N ALA A 22 1.02 18.92 20.58
CA ALA A 22 0.08 18.01 19.95
C ALA A 22 0.47 17.96 18.46
N ALA A 23 0.60 16.76 17.90
CA ALA A 23 0.87 16.62 16.49
C ALA A 23 -0.27 17.32 15.74
N ASP A 24 0.02 18.48 15.15
CA ASP A 24 -0.93 19.16 14.29
C ASP A 24 -1.01 18.38 12.98
N TRP A 25 -2.24 18.11 12.54
CA TRP A 25 -2.47 17.52 11.23
C TRP A 25 -2.06 18.52 10.14
N GLU A 26 -1.10 18.13 9.31
CA GLU A 26 -0.72 18.88 8.12
C GLU A 26 -1.29 18.21 6.86
N ILE A 27 -1.88 19.02 5.98
CA ILE A 27 -2.27 18.55 4.65
C ILE A 27 -1.03 18.57 3.76
N VAL A 28 -0.52 17.39 3.44
CA VAL A 28 0.53 17.20 2.44
C VAL A 28 -0.10 16.86 1.11
N ALA A 29 0.21 17.62 0.07
CA ALA A 29 -0.31 17.35 -1.27
C ALA A 29 0.22 16.03 -1.84
N SER A 30 -0.67 15.24 -2.41
CA SER A 30 -0.32 14.10 -3.25
C SER A 30 -0.60 14.39 -4.74
N PRO A 31 0.12 13.75 -5.67
CA PRO A 31 -0.18 13.86 -7.08
C PRO A 31 -1.61 13.42 -7.38
N ASN A 32 -2.32 14.15 -8.23
CA ASN A 32 -3.57 13.65 -8.77
C ASN A 32 -3.30 12.76 -9.98
N ALA A 33 -3.71 11.49 -9.92
CA ALA A 33 -3.58 10.54 -11.02
C ALA A 33 -4.48 10.88 -12.24
N GLY A 34 -5.32 11.91 -12.17
CA GLY A 34 -6.11 12.40 -13.29
C GLY A 34 -6.92 13.66 -12.97
N ARG A 35 -7.92 13.96 -13.81
CA ARG A 35 -8.94 15.00 -13.53
C ARG A 35 -10.29 14.39 -13.15
N GLN A 36 -10.32 13.08 -12.95
CA GLN A 36 -11.51 12.28 -12.72
C GLN A 36 -11.39 11.56 -11.38
N ALA A 37 -12.43 10.80 -11.01
CA ALA A 37 -12.45 10.03 -9.78
C ALA A 37 -11.19 9.16 -9.64
N ASN A 38 -10.49 9.35 -8.54
CA ASN A 38 -9.37 8.55 -8.09
C ASN A 38 -9.46 8.42 -6.57
N SER A 39 -8.98 7.30 -6.06
CA SER A 39 -8.99 7.01 -4.63
C SER A 39 -7.71 6.28 -4.26
N LEU A 40 -7.18 6.58 -3.07
CA LEU A 40 -6.20 5.76 -2.38
C LEU A 40 -6.95 4.88 -1.37
N SER A 41 -6.66 3.59 -1.36
CA SER A 41 -7.36 2.55 -0.58
C SER A 41 -6.55 2.10 0.63
N SER A 42 -5.22 2.10 0.53
CA SER A 42 -4.33 1.60 1.58
C SER A 42 -3.00 2.34 1.56
N VAL A 43 -2.34 2.38 2.72
CA VAL A 43 -1.01 2.97 2.92
C VAL A 43 -0.17 2.07 3.83
N ALA A 44 1.13 1.96 3.57
CA ALA A 44 2.09 1.25 4.40
C ALA A 44 3.46 1.94 4.38
N ALA A 45 4.16 1.93 5.52
CA ALA A 45 5.44 2.61 5.71
C ALA A 45 6.50 1.61 6.18
N VAL A 46 7.71 1.71 5.64
CA VAL A 46 8.91 1.05 6.21
C VAL A 46 9.78 2.03 6.97
N ALA A 47 9.76 3.31 6.59
CA ALA A 47 10.44 4.40 7.25
C ALA A 47 9.63 5.70 7.09
N ASP A 48 10.02 6.73 7.83
CA ASP A 48 9.43 8.08 7.72
C ASP A 48 9.59 8.70 6.31
N ASN A 49 10.55 8.20 5.54
CA ASN A 49 10.88 8.62 4.21
C ASN A 49 10.63 7.56 3.11
N ASP A 50 9.94 6.48 3.45
CA ASP A 50 9.59 5.42 2.51
C ASP A 50 8.21 4.87 2.86
N VAL A 51 7.21 5.46 2.22
CA VAL A 51 5.79 5.14 2.40
C VAL A 51 5.15 4.92 1.04
N TRP A 52 4.36 3.86 0.94
CA TRP A 52 3.61 3.51 -0.26
C TRP A 52 2.12 3.66 -0.01
N ALA A 53 1.43 4.33 -0.92
CA ALA A 53 -0.02 4.38 -0.98
C ALA A 53 -0.50 3.79 -2.31
N VAL A 54 -1.61 3.06 -2.29
CA VAL A 54 -2.14 2.39 -3.48
C VAL A 54 -3.63 2.60 -3.62
N GLY A 55 -4.12 2.46 -4.84
CA GLY A 55 -5.54 2.59 -5.12
C GLY A 55 -5.83 2.50 -6.61
N TRP A 56 -6.68 3.40 -7.07
CA TRP A 56 -7.18 3.39 -8.44
C TRP A 56 -7.50 4.79 -8.96
N ALA A 57 -7.49 4.93 -10.28
CA ALA A 57 -7.96 6.12 -10.97
C ALA A 57 -8.79 5.73 -12.19
N PHE A 58 -9.91 6.43 -12.39
CA PHE A 58 -10.69 6.32 -13.61
C PHE A 58 -9.96 7.00 -14.78
N LYS A 59 -9.89 6.32 -15.92
CA LYS A 59 -9.31 6.84 -17.17
C LYS A 59 -10.38 6.90 -18.25
N ALA A 60 -10.92 8.11 -18.50
CA ALA A 60 -11.97 8.35 -19.50
C ALA A 60 -11.66 7.77 -20.88
N GLN A 61 -10.42 7.93 -21.34
CA GLN A 61 -9.98 7.48 -22.66
C GLN A 61 -10.10 5.96 -22.84
N LEU A 62 -10.04 5.22 -21.73
CA LEU A 62 -10.15 3.76 -21.70
C LEU A 62 -11.51 3.29 -21.18
N ASN A 63 -12.35 4.21 -20.70
CA ASN A 63 -13.55 3.94 -19.93
C ASN A 63 -13.33 2.87 -18.84
N ALA A 64 -12.22 2.97 -18.11
CA ALA A 64 -11.80 1.92 -17.17
C ALA A 64 -11.04 2.47 -15.96
N TYR A 65 -11.14 1.76 -14.84
CA TYR A 65 -10.31 1.97 -13.66
C TYR A 65 -8.93 1.34 -13.86
N ARG A 66 -7.89 2.06 -13.44
CA ARG A 66 -6.50 1.64 -13.50
C ARG A 66 -5.86 1.73 -12.13
N THR A 67 -4.91 0.84 -11.89
CA THR A 67 -4.08 0.83 -10.68
C THR A 67 -3.35 2.17 -10.52
N VAL A 68 -3.20 2.58 -9.26
CA VAL A 68 -2.40 3.74 -8.86
C VAL A 68 -1.48 3.30 -7.73
N THR A 69 -0.20 3.64 -7.84
CA THR A 69 0.76 3.55 -6.73
C THR A 69 1.45 4.90 -6.57
N GLU A 70 1.58 5.32 -5.32
CA GLU A 70 2.26 6.56 -4.93
C GLU A 70 3.33 6.24 -3.89
N HIS A 71 4.48 6.91 -4.02
CA HIS A 71 5.62 6.75 -3.15
C HIS A 71 6.01 8.08 -2.52
N TRP A 72 6.14 8.08 -1.19
CA TRP A 72 6.67 9.15 -0.38
C TRP A 72 8.15 8.94 -0.15
N ASN A 73 8.95 9.97 -0.44
CA ASN A 73 10.40 9.93 -0.29
C ASN A 73 10.92 10.71 0.94
N GLY A 74 10.05 11.04 1.90
CA GLY A 74 10.39 11.90 3.05
C GLY A 74 10.04 13.37 2.84
N THR A 75 9.78 13.80 1.62
CA THR A 75 9.53 15.22 1.30
C THR A 75 8.35 15.45 0.36
N ARG A 76 8.07 14.50 -0.53
CA ARG A 76 6.94 14.60 -1.46
C ARG A 76 6.44 13.22 -1.88
N TRP A 77 5.16 13.16 -2.21
CA TRP A 77 4.55 12.03 -2.90
C TRP A 77 4.83 12.11 -4.40
N SER A 78 5.00 10.95 -5.04
CA SER A 78 5.16 10.83 -6.49
C SER A 78 4.45 9.59 -7.02
N LEU A 79 3.84 9.70 -8.20
CA LEU A 79 3.25 8.54 -8.86
C LEU A 79 4.36 7.60 -9.34
N VAL A 80 4.21 6.33 -9.01
CA VAL A 80 5.02 5.25 -9.56
C VAL A 80 4.15 4.43 -10.50
N ARG A 81 4.72 3.98 -11.62
CA ARG A 81 3.96 3.22 -12.60
C ARG A 81 3.78 1.79 -12.10
N SER A 82 2.52 1.35 -12.01
CA SER A 82 2.13 -0.05 -11.83
C SER A 82 1.52 -0.65 -13.10
N PRO A 83 1.63 -1.98 -13.29
CA PRO A 83 0.96 -2.68 -14.37
C PRO A 83 -0.56 -2.73 -14.18
N ASN A 84 -1.27 -3.17 -15.22
CA ASN A 84 -2.69 -3.52 -15.15
C ASN A 84 -2.80 -4.90 -15.81
N ALA A 85 -3.46 -5.86 -15.16
CA ALA A 85 -3.49 -7.25 -15.63
C ALA A 85 -4.35 -7.42 -16.88
N THR A 86 -5.38 -6.58 -17.04
CA THR A 86 -6.30 -6.64 -18.18
C THR A 86 -6.64 -5.23 -18.68
N ASN A 87 -7.33 -5.18 -19.82
CA ASN A 87 -7.91 -3.93 -20.32
C ASN A 87 -9.20 -3.52 -19.57
N GLY A 88 -9.79 -4.41 -18.77
CA GLY A 88 -10.95 -4.13 -17.93
C GLY A 88 -10.59 -3.32 -16.68
N TYR A 89 -11.44 -3.29 -15.66
CA TYR A 89 -11.14 -2.55 -14.43
C TYR A 89 -10.04 -3.23 -13.62
N ASN A 90 -9.09 -2.45 -13.10
CA ASN A 90 -8.03 -2.96 -12.23
C ASN A 90 -7.96 -2.05 -11.00
N PHE A 91 -7.87 -2.68 -9.83
CA PHE A 91 -7.90 -2.00 -8.54
C PHE A 91 -6.84 -2.59 -7.63
N LEU A 92 -6.18 -1.72 -6.85
CA LEU A 92 -5.38 -2.11 -5.70
C LEU A 92 -6.13 -1.70 -4.43
N ASN A 93 -6.31 -2.64 -3.51
CA ASN A 93 -7.05 -2.45 -2.28
C ASN A 93 -6.13 -2.43 -1.06
N GLY A 94 -5.09 -3.26 -1.07
CA GLY A 94 -4.14 -3.38 0.04
C GLY A 94 -2.69 -3.22 -0.41
N VAL A 95 -1.85 -2.69 0.48
CA VAL A 95 -0.39 -2.65 0.32
C VAL A 95 0.28 -3.03 1.65
N ALA A 96 1.37 -3.80 1.57
CA ALA A 96 2.25 -4.09 2.69
C ALA A 96 3.71 -3.98 2.24
N VAL A 97 4.56 -3.46 3.12
CA VAL A 97 5.98 -3.26 2.85
C VAL A 97 6.80 -4.24 3.71
N VAL A 98 7.64 -5.04 3.07
CA VAL A 98 8.66 -5.88 3.74
C VAL A 98 9.94 -5.05 3.92
N ALA A 99 10.36 -4.37 2.85
CA ALA A 99 11.52 -3.49 2.79
C ALA A 99 11.35 -2.47 1.64
N ALA A 100 12.25 -1.48 1.55
CA ALA A 100 12.24 -0.46 0.49
C ALA A 100 12.20 -1.02 -0.95
N ASN A 101 12.73 -2.23 -1.13
CA ASN A 101 12.80 -2.95 -2.40
C ASN A 101 11.93 -4.21 -2.43
N ASP A 102 11.01 -4.36 -1.49
CA ASP A 102 10.13 -5.53 -1.37
C ASP A 102 8.77 -5.06 -0.82
N VAL A 103 7.88 -4.68 -1.74
CA VAL A 103 6.54 -4.17 -1.43
C VAL A 103 5.51 -5.00 -2.20
N TRP A 104 4.42 -5.36 -1.54
CA TRP A 104 3.36 -6.18 -2.12
C TRP A 104 2.04 -5.44 -2.11
N THR A 105 1.28 -5.58 -3.18
CA THR A 105 -0.09 -5.06 -3.28
C THR A 105 -1.06 -6.16 -3.67
N VAL A 106 -2.31 -5.99 -3.25
CA VAL A 106 -3.39 -6.92 -3.58
C VAL A 106 -4.64 -6.16 -3.99
N GLY A 107 -5.45 -6.81 -4.83
CA GLY A 107 -6.72 -6.29 -5.30
C GLY A 107 -7.36 -7.23 -6.31
N GLN A 108 -7.93 -6.64 -7.36
CA GLN A 108 -8.64 -7.40 -8.39
C GLN A 108 -8.52 -6.77 -9.77
N ALA A 109 -8.64 -7.63 -10.79
CA ALA A 109 -8.69 -7.25 -12.19
C ALA A 109 -9.89 -7.90 -12.87
N ALA A 110 -10.66 -7.12 -13.63
CA ALA A 110 -11.80 -7.60 -14.38
C ALA A 110 -11.33 -8.52 -15.52
N ASN A 111 -11.94 -9.69 -15.60
CA ASN A 111 -11.73 -10.69 -16.64
C ASN A 111 -13.09 -11.12 -17.18
N GLY A 112 -13.49 -10.52 -18.30
CA GLY A 112 -14.86 -10.65 -18.83
C GLY A 112 -15.88 -10.07 -17.83
N ASN A 113 -16.83 -10.91 -17.41
CA ASN A 113 -17.90 -10.53 -16.47
C ASN A 113 -17.56 -10.87 -15.01
N THR A 114 -16.34 -11.32 -14.75
CA THR A 114 -15.86 -11.73 -13.42
C THR A 114 -14.62 -10.95 -13.02
N TYR A 115 -14.20 -11.07 -11.77
CA TYR A 115 -12.93 -10.54 -11.29
C TYR A 115 -11.95 -11.68 -10.95
N ASN A 116 -10.68 -11.49 -11.29
CA ASN A 116 -9.59 -12.31 -10.79
C ASN A 116 -8.80 -11.52 -9.74
N THR A 117 -8.14 -12.23 -8.83
CA THR A 117 -7.14 -11.67 -7.92
C THR A 117 -6.06 -10.92 -8.71
N LEU A 118 -5.61 -9.79 -8.18
CA LEU A 118 -4.45 -9.06 -8.67
C LEU A 118 -3.46 -8.96 -7.52
N VAL A 119 -2.22 -9.40 -7.76
CA VAL A 119 -1.10 -9.24 -6.83
C VAL A 119 0.05 -8.60 -7.61
N GLU A 120 0.62 -7.52 -7.07
CA GLU A 120 1.80 -6.90 -7.64
C GLU A 120 2.94 -6.84 -6.62
N HIS A 121 4.16 -6.96 -7.12
CA HIS A 121 5.39 -6.93 -6.33
C HIS A 121 6.35 -5.86 -6.86
N TRP A 122 6.82 -5.00 -5.96
CA TRP A 122 7.89 -4.04 -6.19
C TRP A 122 9.22 -4.65 -5.79
N ASN A 123 10.16 -4.67 -6.73
CA ASN A 123 11.50 -5.22 -6.52
C ASN A 123 12.58 -4.15 -6.23
N GLY A 124 12.19 -2.92 -5.90
CA GLY A 124 13.11 -1.78 -5.79
C GLY A 124 13.26 -0.94 -7.06
N VAL A 125 12.77 -1.44 -8.20
CA VAL A 125 12.93 -0.78 -9.51
C VAL A 125 11.61 -0.65 -10.25
N ALA A 126 10.80 -1.71 -10.27
CA ALA A 126 9.55 -1.75 -10.99
C ALA A 126 8.52 -2.65 -10.29
N TRP A 127 7.25 -2.30 -10.46
CA TRP A 127 6.12 -3.17 -10.13
C TRP A 127 5.96 -4.25 -11.19
N SER A 128 5.69 -5.47 -10.76
CA SER A 128 5.39 -6.61 -11.63
C SER A 128 4.20 -7.40 -11.10
N ILE A 129 3.40 -7.98 -12.00
CA ILE A 129 2.28 -8.84 -11.60
C ILE A 129 2.85 -10.20 -11.19
N VAL A 130 2.46 -10.68 -10.00
CA VAL A 130 2.79 -12.02 -9.53
C VAL A 130 1.55 -12.92 -9.67
N PRO A 131 1.67 -14.10 -10.30
CA PRO A 131 0.55 -15.03 -10.40
C PRO A 131 -0.04 -15.38 -9.04
N SER A 132 -1.37 -15.33 -8.95
CA SER A 132 -2.12 -15.66 -7.74
C SER A 132 -3.31 -16.56 -8.07
N PRO A 133 -3.70 -17.47 -7.15
CA PRO A 133 -4.75 -18.43 -7.40
C PRO A 133 -6.14 -17.79 -7.32
N ASN A 134 -7.08 -18.37 -8.06
CA ASN A 134 -8.47 -17.93 -8.13
C ASN A 134 -9.39 -19.13 -7.87
N VAL A 135 -10.52 -18.92 -7.20
CA VAL A 135 -11.59 -19.91 -7.11
C VAL A 135 -12.29 -19.98 -8.47
N ALA A 136 -12.29 -21.17 -9.08
CA ALA A 136 -12.82 -21.37 -10.41
C ALA A 136 -14.33 -21.04 -10.48
N GLY A 137 -14.74 -20.33 -11.53
CA GLY A 137 -16.15 -19.99 -11.76
C GLY A 137 -16.72 -18.91 -10.84
N SER A 138 -15.87 -18.24 -10.06
CA SER A 138 -16.23 -17.16 -9.12
C SER A 138 -15.51 -15.86 -9.47
N SER A 139 -16.04 -14.73 -9.01
CA SER A 139 -15.25 -13.48 -8.93
C SER A 139 -14.39 -13.52 -7.67
N ASN A 140 -13.13 -13.09 -7.74
CA ASN A 140 -12.17 -13.16 -6.65
C ASN A 140 -11.62 -11.77 -6.33
N ILE A 141 -11.76 -11.35 -5.09
CA ILE A 141 -11.37 -10.02 -4.60
C ILE A 141 -10.47 -10.21 -3.38
N LEU A 142 -9.28 -9.59 -3.39
CA LEU A 142 -8.42 -9.48 -2.22
C LEU A 142 -8.53 -8.06 -1.67
N GLU A 143 -8.85 -7.92 -0.38
CA GLU A 143 -9.10 -6.62 0.26
C GLU A 143 -7.93 -6.16 1.12
N ALA A 144 -7.23 -7.10 1.76
CA ALA A 144 -6.15 -6.79 2.68
C ALA A 144 -4.96 -7.74 2.51
N ILE A 145 -3.79 -7.24 2.89
CA ILE A 145 -2.52 -7.97 2.87
C ILE A 145 -1.74 -7.67 4.16
N SER A 146 -1.03 -8.66 4.67
CA SER A 146 -0.13 -8.54 5.83
C SER A 146 1.15 -9.32 5.58
N VAL A 147 2.27 -8.77 6.03
CA VAL A 147 3.60 -9.35 5.92
C VAL A 147 4.07 -9.80 7.30
N VAL A 148 4.47 -11.07 7.41
CA VAL A 148 5.22 -11.59 8.57
C VAL A 148 6.72 -11.57 8.27
N SER A 149 7.09 -12.02 7.07
CA SER A 149 8.44 -11.96 6.50
C SER A 149 8.38 -12.00 4.97
N ALA A 150 9.53 -11.84 4.29
CA ALA A 150 9.63 -11.89 2.82
C ALA A 150 9.08 -13.19 2.18
N ASN A 151 8.98 -14.26 2.97
CA ASN A 151 8.50 -15.58 2.57
C ASN A 151 7.25 -16.03 3.35
N ASP A 152 6.61 -15.14 4.09
CA ASP A 152 5.39 -15.41 4.84
C ASP A 152 4.49 -14.18 4.76
N ILE A 153 3.63 -14.15 3.74
CA ILE A 153 2.74 -13.03 3.45
C ILE A 153 1.34 -13.59 3.25
N TRP A 154 0.36 -12.94 3.86
CA TRP A 154 -1.04 -13.36 3.86
C TRP A 154 -1.89 -12.29 3.19
N ALA A 155 -2.80 -12.71 2.31
CA ALA A 155 -3.80 -11.85 1.75
C ALA A 155 -5.19 -12.46 1.92
N VAL A 156 -6.17 -11.61 2.20
CA VAL A 156 -7.53 -12.02 2.52
C VAL A 156 -8.55 -11.19 1.76
N GLY A 157 -9.72 -11.79 1.54
CA GLY A 157 -10.87 -11.16 0.91
C GLY A 157 -11.96 -12.20 0.72
N TYR A 158 -12.60 -12.19 -0.46
CA TYR A 158 -13.71 -13.11 -0.74
C TYR A 158 -13.75 -13.55 -2.20
N SER A 159 -14.38 -14.70 -2.42
CA SER A 159 -14.84 -15.12 -3.74
C SER A 159 -16.37 -15.08 -3.79
N SER A 160 -16.94 -14.49 -4.83
CA SER A 160 -18.38 -14.47 -5.09
C SER A 160 -18.76 -15.50 -6.15
N ASP A 161 -19.63 -16.44 -5.79
CA ASP A 161 -20.15 -17.42 -6.73
C ASP A 161 -21.17 -16.81 -7.72
N ARG A 162 -21.71 -17.63 -8.63
CA ARG A 162 -22.70 -17.18 -9.64
C ARG A 162 -24.06 -16.77 -9.03
N SER A 163 -24.31 -17.15 -7.79
CA SER A 163 -25.50 -16.75 -7.03
C SER A 163 -25.23 -15.54 -6.14
N PHE A 164 -24.06 -14.91 -6.29
CA PHE A 164 -23.61 -13.74 -5.51
C PHE A 164 -23.44 -14.02 -4.02
N ASN A 165 -23.24 -15.28 -3.62
CA ASN A 165 -22.83 -15.59 -2.25
C ASN A 165 -21.33 -15.38 -2.12
N ASN A 166 -20.92 -14.69 -1.06
CA ASN A 166 -19.52 -14.45 -0.75
C ASN A 166 -18.98 -15.55 0.16
N HIS A 167 -17.85 -16.12 -0.23
CA HIS A 167 -17.10 -17.10 0.53
C HIS A 167 -15.75 -16.50 0.90
N PRO A 168 -15.23 -16.74 2.13
CA PRO A 168 -13.93 -16.23 2.53
C PRO A 168 -12.83 -16.76 1.61
N LEU A 169 -11.96 -15.87 1.14
CA LEU A 169 -10.77 -16.21 0.37
C LEU A 169 -9.54 -15.78 1.14
N THR A 170 -8.70 -16.76 1.48
CA THR A 170 -7.39 -16.54 2.09
C THR A 170 -6.32 -17.14 1.19
N ILE A 171 -5.28 -16.37 0.89
CA ILE A 171 -4.11 -16.85 0.16
C ILE A 171 -2.82 -16.57 0.93
N HIS A 172 -1.85 -17.48 0.79
CA HIS A 172 -0.56 -17.42 1.48
C HIS A 172 0.59 -17.50 0.49
N TRP A 173 1.58 -16.63 0.67
CA TRP A 173 2.86 -16.63 -0.01
C TRP A 173 3.90 -17.34 0.84
N ASN A 174 4.54 -18.34 0.26
CA ASN A 174 5.56 -19.16 0.94
C ASN A 174 7.01 -18.79 0.54
N GLY A 175 7.22 -17.66 -0.13
CA GLY A 175 8.52 -17.29 -0.72
C GLY A 175 8.69 -17.66 -2.20
N ALA A 176 7.77 -18.42 -2.78
CA ALA A 176 7.85 -18.83 -4.19
C ALA A 176 6.51 -18.74 -4.93
N THR A 177 5.40 -19.13 -4.30
CA THR A 177 4.08 -19.12 -4.91
C THR A 177 2.99 -18.72 -3.92
N TRP A 178 1.94 -18.09 -4.44
CA TRP A 178 0.69 -17.87 -3.72
C TRP A 178 -0.19 -19.12 -3.81
N SER A 179 -0.78 -19.54 -2.69
CA SER A 179 -1.70 -20.68 -2.62
C SER A 179 -2.94 -20.36 -1.80
N ILE A 180 -4.09 -20.92 -2.16
CA ILE A 180 -5.32 -20.77 -1.36
C ILE A 180 -5.17 -21.59 -0.08
N VAL A 181 -5.45 -20.95 1.05
CA VAL A 181 -5.56 -21.63 2.35
C VAL A 181 -7.05 -21.75 2.68
N PRO A 182 -7.58 -22.98 2.83
CA PRO A 182 -8.97 -23.19 3.20
C PRO A 182 -9.31 -22.44 4.49
N SER A 183 -10.37 -21.62 4.43
CA SER A 183 -10.93 -20.94 5.59
C SER A 183 -12.23 -21.66 5.99
N PRO A 184 -12.47 -21.90 7.29
CA PRO A 184 -13.77 -22.40 7.73
C PRO A 184 -14.87 -21.43 7.30
N SER A 185 -15.91 -21.93 6.64
CA SER A 185 -17.14 -21.18 6.40
C SER A 185 -18.01 -21.22 7.67
N VAL A 186 -18.49 -20.07 8.13
CA VAL A 186 -19.48 -19.96 9.22
C VAL A 186 -20.90 -20.07 8.69
#